data_AF-A0A1T3WFY9-F1
#
_entry.id   AF-A0A1T3WFY9-F1
#
_cell.length_a   1.000
_cell.length_b   1.000
_cell.length_c   1.000
_cell.angle_alpha   90.00
_cell.angle_beta   90.00
_cell.angle_gamma   90.00
#
_symmetry.space_group_name_H-M   'P 1'
#
loop_
_entity.id
_entity.type
_entity.pdbx_description
1 polymer ?
#
loop_
_entity_poly.entity_id
_entity_poly.type
_entity_poly.pdbx_seq_one_letter_code
_entity_poly.pdbx_strand_id
1 'polypeptide(L)'
;MMMGYAQSIADLAMGPGVDELRTGDLARRAPDGLFEVVGRANRFVKMFGLRIDLARVETELRERGIAALCAADEDTLVIAATHPADAVRAAVTDITGVPGGSVRAITVDELPMLSSGKPDYPAVRALAPPVRAGTQLREVFADVLHLDPDTIDPDASFVDLGGNSLIYVSMSVRLEKALGTLPAQWQQLSLRELEGIGTPKRRWGTTLETSVALRAAAIVLIVGSHAELFQMWGGAHILLGVAGYNFGRFCLTAVGRRERIGHLRSTIGWIVVPTVAWVAWALLFTDHYHLTNLLLADKFLGPPDSMTSGRLWFIEVLVWILVLLACLLWLPGMDRTERRHPFTFAVVFLVIGLALRYQVFGPYPVRDAMFTMLAFWFFAAGWAVSKATTFWQRAAITCVLAGALHGYFGHNTVREMLVFGGLALLIWVPAIRCPAPVSAAAAVLAEASLYTYLTHYQVYPLFGEHRVAGVIASLLVGIALTYLMTMLRRRIRQRSAARPSWTTVAAMTPSSRTSDAVTTPRPPAAAGERDSSRFH
;
A
#
# COMPACT_ATOMS: atom_id res chain seq x y z
N MET A 1 15.73 27.22 -43.99
CA MET A 1 15.94 26.31 -42.85
C MET A 1 15.19 26.85 -41.66
N MET A 2 14.54 26.00 -40.86
CA MET A 2 13.78 26.47 -39.69
C MET A 2 14.77 26.95 -38.62
N MET A 3 14.75 28.26 -38.33
CA MET A 3 15.66 28.94 -37.40
C MET A 3 15.24 28.83 -35.93
N GLY A 4 14.27 27.95 -35.64
CA GLY A 4 13.55 27.90 -34.37
C GLY A 4 12.14 28.46 -34.50
N TYR A 5 11.48 28.67 -33.35
CA TYR A 5 10.16 29.30 -33.27
C TYR A 5 10.35 30.79 -32.91
N ALA A 6 9.69 31.69 -33.63
CA ALA A 6 9.68 33.11 -33.29
C ALA A 6 9.04 33.31 -31.91
N GLN A 7 9.73 34.02 -31.02
CA GLN A 7 9.25 34.36 -29.68
C GLN A 7 8.82 35.83 -29.60
N SER A 8 9.21 36.64 -30.58
CA SER A 8 8.83 38.05 -30.71
C SER A 8 8.57 38.45 -32.16
N ILE A 9 7.89 39.58 -32.36
CA ILE A 9 7.63 40.16 -33.70
C ILE A 9 8.95 40.60 -34.36
N ALA A 10 9.96 40.99 -33.58
CA ALA A 10 11.27 41.38 -34.11
C ALA A 10 12.01 40.19 -34.76
N ASP A 11 11.75 38.96 -34.31
CA ASP A 11 12.37 37.75 -34.85
C ASP A 11 11.96 37.48 -36.30
N LEU A 12 10.79 37.99 -36.72
CA LEU A 12 10.28 37.87 -38.09
C LEU A 12 10.97 38.84 -39.08
N ALA A 13 11.62 39.88 -38.56
CA ALA A 13 12.35 40.86 -39.36
C ALA A 13 13.84 40.49 -39.56
N MET A 14 14.33 39.41 -38.92
CA MET A 14 15.69 38.95 -39.12
C MET A 14 15.85 38.29 -40.50
N GLY A 15 16.85 38.76 -41.26
CA GLY A 15 17.27 38.12 -42.51
C GLY A 15 17.90 36.73 -42.26
N PRO A 16 18.23 35.98 -43.33
CA PRO A 16 18.86 34.67 -43.20
C PRO A 16 20.21 34.81 -42.46
N GLY A 17 20.25 34.38 -41.20
CA GLY A 17 21.36 34.63 -40.27
C GLY A 17 22.33 33.47 -40.10
N VAL A 18 22.35 32.47 -40.99
CA VAL A 18 23.28 31.34 -40.85
C VAL A 18 23.84 30.90 -42.20
N ASP A 19 25.15 31.08 -42.36
CA ASP A 19 25.90 30.63 -43.53
C ASP A 19 26.26 29.13 -43.43
N GLU A 20 26.22 28.53 -42.23
CA GLU A 20 26.58 27.13 -41.97
C GLU A 20 25.68 26.50 -40.88
N LEU A 21 24.98 25.39 -41.18
CA LEU A 21 24.26 24.60 -40.17
C LEU A 21 25.06 23.37 -39.75
N ARG A 22 25.44 23.34 -38.48
CA ARG A 22 26.04 22.15 -37.86
C ARG A 22 24.96 21.13 -37.50
N THR A 23 24.76 20.12 -38.36
CA THR A 23 23.73 19.08 -38.19
C THR A 23 23.98 18.17 -36.98
N GLY A 24 25.23 18.06 -36.56
CA GLY A 24 25.65 17.11 -35.52
C GLY A 24 25.71 15.66 -36.00
N ASP A 25 25.57 15.40 -37.30
CA ASP A 25 25.77 14.08 -37.91
C ASP A 25 27.25 13.94 -38.32
N LEU A 26 27.86 12.81 -37.99
CA LEU A 26 29.20 12.44 -38.49
C LEU A 26 29.00 11.67 -39.79
N ALA A 27 29.64 12.11 -40.86
CA ALA A 27 29.57 11.46 -42.16
C ALA A 27 30.96 11.12 -42.68
N ARG A 28 31.06 10.03 -43.44
CA ARG A 28 32.24 9.66 -44.22
C ARG A 28 31.93 9.84 -45.69
N ARG A 29 32.82 10.51 -46.43
CA ARG A 29 32.66 10.68 -47.87
C ARG A 29 33.11 9.41 -48.60
N ALA A 30 32.23 8.83 -49.40
CA ALA A 30 32.51 7.68 -50.24
C ALA A 30 33.24 8.09 -51.54
N PRO A 31 33.90 7.14 -52.25
CA PRO A 31 34.65 7.42 -53.48
C PRO A 31 33.80 7.99 -54.64
N ASP A 32 32.50 7.71 -54.63
CA ASP A 32 31.52 8.26 -55.58
C ASP A 32 31.10 9.72 -55.26
N GLY A 33 31.65 10.29 -54.18
CA GLY A 33 31.41 11.67 -53.76
C GLY A 33 30.19 11.84 -52.85
N LEU A 34 29.42 10.78 -52.58
CA LEU A 34 28.29 10.81 -51.64
C LEU A 34 28.77 10.75 -50.19
N PHE A 35 27.94 11.23 -49.27
CA PHE A 35 28.21 11.18 -47.83
C PHE A 35 27.36 10.10 -47.18
N GLU A 36 28.03 9.12 -46.57
CA GLU A 36 27.41 8.09 -45.74
C GLU A 36 27.37 8.60 -44.29
N VAL A 37 26.19 8.63 -43.67
CA VAL A 37 26.06 9.00 -42.25
C VAL A 37 26.59 7.85 -41.39
N VAL A 38 27.72 8.07 -40.70
CA VAL A 38 28.44 7.06 -39.91
C VAL A 38 28.32 7.25 -38.39
N GLY A 39 27.61 8.28 -37.95
CA GLY A 39 27.32 8.51 -36.53
C GLY A 39 26.69 9.87 -36.23
N ARG A 40 26.59 10.19 -34.94
CA ARG A 40 26.15 11.51 -34.43
C ARG A 40 27.13 12.03 -33.39
N ALA A 41 27.46 13.31 -33.46
CA ALA A 41 28.33 14.02 -32.53
C ALA A 41 27.68 14.25 -31.15
N ASN A 42 26.35 14.08 -31.02
CA ASN A 42 25.59 14.61 -29.88
C ASN A 42 24.82 13.51 -29.12
N ARG A 43 25.43 12.93 -28.07
CA ARG A 43 24.85 11.91 -27.18
C ARG A 43 24.02 12.56 -26.06
N PHE A 44 22.84 13.06 -26.42
CA PHE A 44 21.91 13.66 -25.45
C PHE A 44 20.90 12.67 -24.89
N VAL A 45 20.64 12.78 -23.59
CA VAL A 45 19.51 12.13 -22.90
C VAL A 45 18.65 13.21 -22.24
N LYS A 46 17.33 13.00 -22.19
CA LYS A 46 16.40 13.83 -21.44
C LYS A 46 15.95 13.09 -20.19
N MET A 47 16.33 13.58 -19.01
CA MET A 47 15.88 13.03 -17.73
C MET A 47 15.38 14.16 -16.85
N PHE A 48 14.24 13.98 -16.18
CA PHE A 48 13.67 14.99 -15.28
C PHE A 48 13.47 16.38 -15.93
N GLY A 49 13.22 16.42 -17.25
CA GLY A 49 13.13 17.68 -18.01
C GLY A 49 14.48 18.34 -18.32
N LEU A 50 15.59 17.80 -17.83
CA LEU A 50 16.96 18.24 -18.09
C LEU A 50 17.48 17.58 -19.37
N ARG A 51 18.07 18.37 -20.26
CA ARG A 51 18.79 17.87 -21.43
C ARG A 51 20.26 17.69 -21.05
N ILE A 52 20.69 16.44 -20.93
CA ILE A 52 22.04 16.08 -20.47
C ILE A 52 22.86 15.60 -21.66
N ASP A 53 24.02 16.20 -21.84
CA ASP A 53 25.00 15.79 -22.84
C ASP A 53 26.00 14.82 -22.22
N LEU A 54 25.96 13.55 -22.62
CA LEU A 54 26.82 12.52 -22.05
C LEU A 54 28.30 12.76 -22.34
N ALA A 55 28.65 13.37 -23.48
CA ALA A 55 30.04 13.69 -23.82
C ALA A 55 30.57 14.85 -22.95
N ARG A 56 29.68 15.80 -22.60
CA ARG A 56 30.01 16.86 -21.65
C ARG A 56 30.27 16.29 -20.26
N VAL A 57 29.41 15.37 -19.78
CA VAL A 57 29.61 14.71 -18.48
C VAL A 57 30.94 13.95 -18.45
N GLU A 58 31.29 13.22 -19.51
CA GLU A 58 32.59 12.54 -19.65
C GLU A 58 33.76 13.52 -19.59
N THR A 59 33.63 14.68 -20.23
CA THR A 59 34.66 15.73 -20.25
C THR A 59 34.86 16.34 -18.87
N GLU A 60 33.77 16.72 -18.19
CA GLU A 60 33.83 17.32 -16.84
C GLU A 60 34.32 16.31 -15.79
N LEU A 61 33.99 15.02 -15.93
CA LEU A 61 34.58 13.97 -15.08
C LEU A 61 36.08 13.82 -15.31
N ARG A 62 36.52 13.86 -16.57
CA ARG A 62 37.94 13.79 -16.92
C ARG A 62 38.72 14.98 -16.35
N GLU A 63 38.14 16.18 -16.32
CA GLU A 63 38.72 17.36 -15.69
C GLU A 63 38.88 17.21 -14.18
N ARG A 64 38.01 16.41 -13.54
CA ARG A 64 38.11 16.01 -12.14
C ARG A 64 39.04 14.81 -11.90
N GLY A 65 39.80 14.39 -12.92
CA GLY A 65 40.72 13.24 -12.86
C GLY A 65 40.05 11.87 -12.99
N ILE A 66 38.73 11.82 -13.24
CA ILE A 66 37.95 10.59 -13.30
C ILE A 66 37.85 10.12 -14.75
N ALA A 67 38.53 9.03 -15.11
CA ALA A 67 38.34 8.38 -16.41
C ALA A 67 37.02 7.61 -16.41
N ALA A 68 36.07 8.03 -17.24
CA ALA A 68 34.73 7.45 -17.30
C ALA A 68 34.14 7.46 -18.71
N LEU A 69 33.26 6.49 -18.97
CA LEU A 69 32.35 6.45 -20.11
C LEU A 69 30.92 6.48 -19.60
N CYS A 70 30.09 7.33 -20.20
CA CYS A 70 28.69 7.48 -19.84
C CYS A 70 27.80 6.71 -20.82
N ALA A 71 26.63 6.29 -20.39
CA ALA A 71 25.58 5.76 -21.25
C ALA A 71 24.24 6.08 -20.58
N ALA A 72 23.16 5.92 -21.34
CA ALA A 72 21.80 6.02 -20.80
C ALA A 72 21.04 4.72 -21.09
N ASP A 73 20.26 4.31 -20.09
CA ASP A 73 19.27 3.23 -20.18
C ASP A 73 17.96 3.72 -19.57
N GLU A 74 16.95 3.92 -20.42
CA GLU A 74 15.67 4.58 -20.07
C GLU A 74 15.87 5.87 -19.24
N ASP A 75 15.51 5.84 -17.95
CA ASP A 75 15.58 6.98 -17.02
C ASP A 75 16.82 6.94 -16.08
N THR A 76 17.84 6.14 -16.42
CA THR A 76 19.07 5.96 -15.62
C THR A 76 20.34 6.28 -16.41
N LEU A 77 21.25 7.05 -15.81
CA LEU A 77 22.63 7.21 -16.28
C LEU A 77 23.47 6.02 -15.83
N VAL A 78 24.17 5.38 -16.77
CA VAL A 78 25.12 4.30 -16.50
C VAL A 78 26.53 4.82 -16.75
N ILE A 79 27.38 4.80 -15.73
CA ILE A 79 28.73 5.34 -15.78
C ILE A 79 29.73 4.24 -15.47
N ALA A 80 30.56 3.86 -16.44
CA ALA A 80 31.71 3.00 -16.20
C ALA A 80 32.93 3.87 -15.90
N ALA A 81 33.60 3.67 -14.78
CA ALA A 81 34.72 4.51 -14.36
C ALA A 81 35.81 3.69 -13.65
N THR A 82 37.05 4.15 -13.72
CA THR A 82 38.19 3.52 -13.01
C THR A 82 38.32 3.95 -11.55
N HIS A 83 37.29 4.61 -11.01
CA HIS A 83 37.27 5.22 -9.69
C HIS A 83 36.14 4.65 -8.84
N PRO A 84 36.16 4.82 -7.50
CA PRO A 84 35.11 4.35 -6.62
C PRO A 84 33.73 4.90 -7.01
N ALA A 85 32.76 4.00 -7.16
CA ALA A 85 31.41 4.32 -7.65
C ALA A 85 30.72 5.46 -6.88
N ASP A 86 30.89 5.55 -5.56
CA ASP A 86 30.27 6.60 -4.76
C ASP A 86 30.79 8.01 -5.08
N ALA A 87 32.10 8.14 -5.32
CA ALA A 87 32.72 9.40 -5.71
C ALA A 87 32.27 9.83 -7.12
N VAL A 88 32.19 8.88 -8.05
CA VAL A 88 31.71 9.12 -9.42
C VAL A 88 30.24 9.51 -9.41
N ARG A 89 29.41 8.84 -8.61
CA ARG A 89 27.97 9.15 -8.48
C ARG A 89 27.75 10.56 -7.94
N ALA A 90 28.49 10.96 -6.90
CA ALA A 90 28.42 12.31 -6.36
C ALA A 90 28.83 13.36 -7.41
N ALA A 91 29.93 13.13 -8.13
CA ALA A 91 30.41 14.03 -9.18
C ALA A 91 29.40 14.19 -10.34
N VAL A 92 28.77 13.10 -10.78
CA VAL A 92 27.78 13.16 -11.87
C VAL A 92 26.49 13.85 -11.43
N THR A 93 26.02 13.64 -10.20
CA THR A 93 24.89 14.40 -9.64
C THR A 93 25.20 15.89 -9.56
N ASP A 94 26.42 16.26 -9.18
CA ASP A 94 26.89 17.66 -9.16
C ASP A 94 26.92 18.28 -10.58
N ILE A 95 27.45 17.55 -11.57
CA ILE A 95 27.54 18.01 -12.97
C ILE A 95 26.16 18.16 -13.64
N THR A 96 25.25 17.22 -13.39
CA THR A 96 23.99 17.10 -14.17
C THR A 96 22.76 17.61 -13.44
N GLY A 97 22.80 17.72 -12.11
CA GLY A 97 21.64 18.00 -11.27
C GLY A 97 20.64 16.85 -11.16
N VAL A 98 20.92 15.65 -11.72
CA VAL A 98 20.02 14.51 -11.58
C VAL A 98 20.16 13.84 -10.22
N PRO A 99 19.05 13.34 -9.63
CA PRO A 99 19.09 12.62 -8.36
C PRO A 99 20.08 11.45 -8.39
N GLY A 100 20.84 11.25 -7.30
CA GLY A 100 21.84 10.19 -7.23
C GLY A 100 21.28 8.78 -7.45
N GLY A 101 20.00 8.54 -7.12
CA GLY A 101 19.32 7.27 -7.41
C GLY A 101 19.15 6.96 -8.91
N SER A 102 19.26 7.98 -9.77
CA SER A 102 19.21 7.86 -11.24
C SER A 102 20.60 7.78 -11.88
N VAL A 103 21.67 7.73 -11.07
CA VAL A 103 23.05 7.60 -11.53
C VAL A 103 23.62 6.28 -11.01
N ARG A 104 23.92 5.38 -11.93
CA ARG A 104 24.55 4.09 -11.67
C ARG A 104 26.02 4.16 -12.08
N ALA A 105 26.88 4.39 -11.10
CA ALA A 105 28.33 4.30 -11.29
C ALA A 105 28.82 2.88 -11.04
N ILE A 106 29.67 2.38 -11.93
CA ILE A 106 30.24 1.04 -11.93
C ILE A 106 31.75 1.20 -12.02
N THR A 107 32.46 0.69 -11.01
CA THR A 107 33.92 0.67 -11.02
C THR A 107 34.40 -0.47 -11.93
N VAL A 108 35.25 -0.13 -12.89
CA VAL A 108 35.88 -1.08 -13.83
C VAL A 108 37.39 -0.92 -13.77
N ASP A 109 38.12 -2.01 -13.94
CA ASP A 109 39.58 -1.98 -13.99
C ASP A 109 40.07 -1.26 -15.27
N GLU A 110 39.38 -1.51 -16.39
CA GLU A 110 39.61 -0.86 -17.68
C GLU A 110 38.29 -0.41 -18.32
N LEU A 111 38.30 0.72 -19.03
CA LEU A 111 37.12 1.22 -19.72
C LEU A 111 36.76 0.32 -20.91
N PRO A 112 35.47 0.01 -21.15
CA PRO A 112 35.06 -0.79 -22.30
C PRO A 112 35.39 -0.11 -23.63
N MET A 113 36.26 -0.73 -24.41
CA MET A 113 36.68 -0.26 -25.74
C MET A 113 36.44 -1.34 -26.79
N LEU A 114 36.07 -0.93 -28.00
CA LEU A 114 36.01 -1.77 -29.18
C LEU A 114 37.43 -2.19 -29.61
N SER A 115 37.54 -3.26 -30.40
CA SER A 115 38.81 -3.69 -31.02
C SER A 115 39.47 -2.62 -31.90
N SER A 116 38.71 -1.60 -32.32
CA SER A 116 39.20 -0.42 -33.04
C SER A 116 39.80 0.67 -32.15
N GLY A 117 39.82 0.50 -30.83
CA GLY A 117 40.28 1.51 -29.86
C GLY A 117 39.28 2.63 -29.58
N LYS A 118 38.01 2.47 -29.97
CA LYS A 118 36.93 3.43 -29.70
C LYS A 118 36.09 3.01 -28.49
N PRO A 119 35.48 3.94 -27.73
CA PRO A 119 34.58 3.61 -26.62
C PRO A 119 33.43 2.68 -27.01
N ASP A 120 33.19 1.64 -26.22
CA ASP A 120 32.10 0.68 -26.40
C ASP A 120 30.92 1.02 -25.47
N TYR A 121 30.13 2.03 -25.85
CA TYR A 121 28.93 2.42 -25.10
C TYR A 121 27.86 1.32 -24.97
N PRO A 122 27.64 0.44 -25.97
CA PRO A 122 26.84 -0.76 -25.78
C PRO A 122 27.34 -1.64 -24.62
N ALA A 123 28.65 -1.90 -24.52
CA ALA A 123 29.22 -2.63 -23.40
C ALA A 123 29.04 -1.87 -22.07
N VAL A 124 29.24 -0.55 -22.05
CA VAL A 124 28.97 0.29 -20.85
C VAL A 124 27.52 0.14 -20.38
N ARG A 125 26.55 0.16 -21.29
CA ARG A 125 25.14 -0.07 -20.94
C ARG A 125 24.88 -1.50 -20.45
N ALA A 126 25.57 -2.48 -21.01
CA ALA A 126 25.46 -3.88 -20.59
C ALA A 126 26.09 -4.18 -19.22
N LEU A 127 27.03 -3.35 -18.75
CA LEU A 127 27.59 -3.46 -17.39
C LEU A 127 26.54 -3.21 -16.31
N ALA A 128 25.50 -2.44 -16.62
CA ALA A 128 24.33 -2.36 -15.76
C ALA A 128 23.48 -3.61 -16.00
N PRO A 129 23.33 -4.53 -15.02
CA PRO A 129 22.28 -5.54 -15.12
C PRO A 129 20.94 -4.82 -15.30
N PRO A 130 20.02 -5.36 -16.12
CA PRO A 130 18.71 -4.74 -16.35
C PRO A 130 18.08 -4.43 -15.00
N VAL A 131 17.53 -3.23 -14.86
CA VAL A 131 16.87 -2.77 -13.62
C VAL A 131 15.91 -3.86 -13.14
N ARG A 132 16.34 -4.65 -12.16
CA ARG A 132 15.44 -5.49 -11.40
C ARG A 132 14.77 -4.58 -10.39
N ALA A 133 13.46 -4.75 -10.26
CA ALA A 133 12.52 -3.97 -9.46
C ALA A 133 12.85 -3.82 -7.95
N GLY A 134 14.01 -4.29 -7.49
CA GLY A 134 14.45 -4.37 -6.10
C GLY A 134 14.38 -3.05 -5.33
N THR A 135 14.91 -1.96 -5.86
CA THR A 135 14.92 -0.68 -5.12
C THR A 135 13.56 0.03 -5.09
N GLN A 136 12.67 -0.23 -6.06
CA GLN A 136 11.35 0.41 -6.09
C GLN A 136 10.35 -0.22 -5.12
N LEU A 137 10.41 -1.54 -4.87
CA LEU A 137 9.42 -2.18 -4.01
C LEU A 137 9.55 -1.74 -2.55
N ARG A 138 10.77 -1.59 -2.03
CA ARG A 138 11.01 -1.07 -0.67
C ARG A 138 10.39 0.31 -0.47
N GLU A 139 10.57 1.22 -1.43
CA GLU A 139 9.97 2.55 -1.41
C GLU A 139 8.45 2.49 -1.49
N VAL A 140 7.89 1.62 -2.34
CA VAL A 140 6.45 1.37 -2.43
C VAL A 140 5.90 0.89 -1.08
N PHE A 141 6.59 -0.03 -0.41
CA PHE A 141 6.26 -0.49 0.94
C PHE A 141 6.31 0.64 1.96
N ALA A 142 7.39 1.41 2.00
CA ALA A 142 7.53 2.55 2.92
C ALA A 142 6.42 3.59 2.73
N ASP A 143 6.13 3.94 1.49
CA ASP A 143 5.10 4.91 1.15
C ASP A 143 3.71 4.48 1.61
N VAL A 144 3.34 3.24 1.27
CA VAL A 144 1.98 2.71 1.45
C VAL A 144 1.73 2.29 2.90
N LEU A 145 2.67 1.58 3.52
CA LEU A 145 2.60 1.17 4.92
C LEU A 145 2.99 2.29 5.87
N HIS A 146 3.43 3.43 5.35
CA HIS A 146 3.74 4.61 6.14
C HIS A 146 4.92 4.40 7.10
N LEU A 147 5.88 3.57 6.70
CA LEU A 147 7.10 3.23 7.43
C LEU A 147 8.32 3.98 6.89
N ASP A 148 9.41 3.98 7.64
CA ASP A 148 10.71 4.49 7.18
C ASP A 148 11.39 3.41 6.30
N PRO A 149 11.81 3.71 5.06
CA PRO A 149 12.44 2.73 4.16
C PRO A 149 13.61 1.95 4.78
N ASP A 150 14.39 2.61 5.64
CA ASP A 150 15.59 2.04 6.25
C ASP A 150 15.24 1.08 7.40
N THR A 151 14.01 1.17 7.92
CA THR A 151 13.50 0.30 8.99
C THR A 151 12.76 -0.95 8.48
N ILE A 152 12.53 -1.05 7.17
CA ILE A 152 11.82 -2.18 6.58
C ILE A 152 12.75 -3.38 6.47
N ASP A 153 12.45 -4.43 7.22
CA ASP A 153 13.14 -5.71 7.08
C ASP A 153 12.83 -6.33 5.69
N PRO A 154 13.84 -6.59 4.84
CA PRO A 154 13.61 -7.26 3.55
C PRO A 154 13.01 -8.67 3.66
N ASP A 155 13.13 -9.33 4.80
CA ASP A 155 12.54 -10.65 5.04
C ASP A 155 11.11 -10.57 5.61
N ALA A 156 10.60 -9.37 5.90
CA ALA A 156 9.22 -9.16 6.35
C ALA A 156 8.23 -9.05 5.18
N SER A 157 7.05 -9.64 5.35
CA SER A 157 5.94 -9.52 4.41
C SER A 157 5.07 -8.29 4.66
N PHE A 158 4.16 -7.96 3.73
CA PHE A 158 3.19 -6.86 3.91
C PHE A 158 2.39 -7.01 5.20
N VAL A 159 2.05 -8.24 5.58
CA VAL A 159 1.26 -8.47 6.78
C VAL A 159 2.10 -8.42 8.06
N ASP A 160 3.38 -8.81 8.00
CA ASP A 160 4.29 -8.69 9.13
C ASP A 160 4.56 -7.22 9.48
N LEU A 161 4.63 -6.37 8.45
CA LEU A 161 4.80 -4.91 8.59
C LEU A 161 3.51 -4.16 8.99
N GLY A 162 2.48 -4.87 9.45
CA GLY A 162 1.23 -4.25 9.95
C GLY A 162 0.24 -3.84 8.86
N GLY A 163 0.37 -4.38 7.65
CA GLY A 163 -0.57 -4.17 6.56
C GLY A 163 -1.99 -4.64 6.91
N ASN A 164 -2.99 -3.86 6.48
CA ASN A 164 -4.41 -4.15 6.71
C ASN A 164 -5.20 -4.06 5.40
N SER A 165 -6.48 -4.46 5.43
CA SER A 165 -7.35 -4.56 4.26
C SER A 165 -7.61 -3.25 3.52
N LEU A 166 -7.50 -2.10 4.20
CA LEU A 166 -7.65 -0.77 3.58
C LEU A 166 -6.40 -0.43 2.77
N ILE A 167 -5.23 -0.51 3.40
CA ILE A 167 -3.93 -0.24 2.78
C ILE A 167 -3.58 -1.26 1.70
N TYR A 168 -4.10 -2.48 1.84
CA TYR A 168 -3.96 -3.59 0.91
C TYR A 168 -4.32 -3.22 -0.53
N VAL A 169 -5.40 -2.45 -0.71
CA VAL A 169 -5.88 -2.07 -2.04
C VAL A 169 -4.83 -1.20 -2.74
N SER A 170 -4.44 -0.11 -2.06
CA SER A 170 -3.41 0.80 -2.56
C SER A 170 -2.10 0.07 -2.85
N MET A 171 -1.72 -0.85 -1.95
CA MET A 171 -0.52 -1.67 -2.11
C MET A 171 -0.58 -2.58 -3.33
N SER A 172 -1.68 -3.33 -3.49
CA SER A 172 -1.88 -4.27 -4.60
C SER A 172 -1.77 -3.57 -5.97
N VAL A 173 -2.35 -2.37 -6.11
CA VAL A 173 -2.25 -1.58 -7.35
C VAL A 173 -0.83 -1.10 -7.63
N ARG A 174 -0.11 -0.63 -6.60
CA ARG A 174 1.27 -0.16 -6.76
C ARG A 174 2.23 -1.31 -7.04
N LEU A 175 2.08 -2.44 -6.35
CA LEU A 175 2.86 -3.64 -6.59
C LEU A 175 2.54 -4.27 -7.93
N GLU A 176 1.28 -4.30 -8.35
CA GLU A 176 0.93 -4.76 -9.69
C GLU A 176 1.53 -3.85 -10.77
N LYS A 177 1.56 -2.52 -10.55
CA LYS A 177 2.25 -1.60 -11.45
C LYS A 177 3.76 -1.85 -11.51
N ALA A 178 4.39 -2.19 -10.38
CA ALA A 178 5.83 -2.46 -10.28
C ALA A 178 6.22 -3.85 -10.82
N LEU A 179 5.41 -4.88 -10.55
CA LEU A 179 5.69 -6.29 -10.85
C LEU A 179 5.02 -6.78 -12.15
N GLY A 180 4.06 -6.04 -12.70
CA GLY A 180 3.27 -6.39 -13.88
C GLY A 180 2.14 -7.39 -13.59
N THR A 181 2.45 -8.50 -12.92
CA THR A 181 1.44 -9.47 -12.43
C THR A 181 1.67 -9.76 -10.97
N LEU A 182 0.61 -9.64 -10.18
CA LEU A 182 0.68 -9.86 -8.75
C LEU A 182 0.53 -11.36 -8.43
N PRO A 183 1.49 -11.99 -7.73
CA PRO A 183 1.40 -13.40 -7.38
C PRO A 183 0.24 -13.67 -6.42
N ALA A 184 -0.29 -14.89 -6.46
CA ALA A 184 -1.29 -15.30 -5.49
C ALA A 184 -0.69 -15.25 -4.08
N GLN A 185 -1.45 -14.72 -3.12
CA GLN A 185 -1.02 -14.57 -1.73
C GLN A 185 0.23 -13.69 -1.52
N TRP A 186 0.52 -12.75 -2.43
CA TRP A 186 1.66 -11.83 -2.36
C TRP A 186 1.85 -11.15 -1.00
N GLN A 187 0.77 -10.93 -0.25
CA GLN A 187 0.84 -10.29 1.06
C GLN A 187 1.67 -11.06 2.08
N GLN A 188 1.79 -12.39 1.92
CA GLN A 188 2.57 -13.27 2.79
C GLN A 188 4.01 -13.46 2.29
N LEU A 189 4.31 -13.01 1.08
CA LEU A 189 5.66 -13.05 0.54
C LEU A 189 6.46 -11.90 1.16
N SER A 190 7.70 -12.20 1.53
CA SER A 190 8.67 -11.21 1.97
C SER A 190 8.98 -10.22 0.86
N LEU A 191 9.44 -9.03 1.22
CA LEU A 191 9.91 -8.05 0.25
C LEU A 191 10.98 -8.66 -0.67
N ARG A 192 11.95 -9.41 -0.12
CA ARG A 192 12.99 -10.12 -0.89
C ARG A 192 12.42 -11.12 -1.89
N GLU A 193 11.41 -11.90 -1.50
CA GLU A 193 10.75 -12.84 -2.40
C GLU A 193 10.02 -12.12 -3.53
N LEU A 194 9.32 -11.02 -3.24
CA LEU A 194 8.63 -10.21 -4.24
C LEU A 194 9.61 -9.57 -5.24
N GLU A 195 10.76 -9.10 -4.78
CA GLU A 195 11.84 -8.57 -5.62
C GLU A 195 12.47 -9.65 -6.52
N GLY A 196 12.46 -10.90 -6.06
CA GLY A 196 12.93 -12.07 -6.81
C GLY A 196 11.98 -12.53 -7.93
N ILE A 197 10.72 -12.12 -7.89
CA ILE A 197 9.72 -12.47 -8.92
C ILE A 197 9.94 -11.57 -10.13
N GLY A 198 10.60 -12.12 -11.16
CA GLY A 198 10.83 -11.42 -12.42
C GLY A 198 9.54 -10.89 -13.04
N THR A 199 9.60 -9.74 -13.72
CA THR A 199 8.44 -9.11 -14.38
C THR A 199 8.08 -9.86 -15.67
N PRO A 200 6.97 -10.62 -15.73
CA PRO A 200 6.55 -11.16 -17.01
C PRO A 200 6.00 -10.03 -17.90
N LYS A 201 6.33 -10.05 -19.19
CA LYS A 201 5.79 -9.10 -20.17
C LYS A 201 4.25 -9.17 -20.21
N ARG A 202 3.64 -8.00 -20.06
CA ARG A 202 2.20 -7.75 -20.02
C ARG A 202 1.48 -8.40 -21.21
N ARG A 203 0.69 -9.45 -20.96
CA ARG A 203 -0.36 -9.92 -21.88
C ARG A 203 -1.70 -9.47 -21.33
N TRP A 204 -2.28 -8.47 -22.00
CA TRP A 204 -3.67 -7.98 -21.89
C TRP A 204 -4.39 -8.12 -20.53
N GLY A 205 -4.57 -6.99 -19.85
CA GLY A 205 -5.39 -6.85 -18.66
C GLY A 205 -4.59 -6.63 -17.37
N THR A 206 -5.23 -6.03 -16.38
CA THR A 206 -4.77 -5.99 -14.98
C THR A 206 -5.59 -7.01 -14.18
N THR A 207 -5.01 -7.57 -13.14
CA THR A 207 -5.66 -8.48 -12.20
C THR A 207 -6.13 -7.71 -10.98
N LEU A 208 -7.44 -7.70 -10.76
CA LEU A 208 -8.04 -7.13 -9.56
C LEU A 208 -8.42 -8.27 -8.61
N GLU A 209 -8.00 -8.17 -7.35
CA GLU A 209 -8.44 -9.11 -6.35
C GLU A 209 -9.96 -9.12 -6.18
N THR A 210 -10.54 -10.31 -6.07
CA THR A 210 -11.98 -10.46 -5.86
C THR A 210 -12.46 -9.79 -4.58
N SER A 211 -11.66 -9.80 -3.51
CA SER A 211 -11.97 -9.11 -2.26
C SER A 211 -12.08 -7.58 -2.42
N VAL A 212 -11.34 -7.01 -3.39
CA VAL A 212 -11.36 -5.59 -3.72
C VAL A 212 -12.54 -5.29 -4.64
N ALA A 213 -12.72 -6.10 -5.68
CA ALA A 213 -13.84 -6.00 -6.61
C ALA A 213 -15.19 -6.07 -5.88
N LEU A 214 -15.34 -7.03 -4.97
CA LEU A 214 -16.57 -7.20 -4.17
C LEU A 214 -16.80 -6.03 -3.22
N ARG A 215 -15.75 -5.42 -2.65
CA ARG A 215 -15.91 -4.19 -1.85
C ARG A 215 -16.43 -3.03 -2.68
N ALA A 216 -15.84 -2.81 -3.86
CA ALA A 216 -16.26 -1.77 -4.79
C ALA A 216 -17.71 -1.98 -5.27
N ALA A 217 -18.05 -3.21 -5.67
CA ALA A 217 -19.40 -3.55 -6.08
C ALA A 217 -20.40 -3.39 -4.92
N ALA A 218 -20.06 -3.87 -3.73
CA ALA A 218 -20.95 -3.82 -2.59
C ALA A 218 -21.23 -2.39 -2.12
N ILE A 219 -20.26 -1.48 -2.14
CA ILE A 219 -20.53 -0.08 -1.76
C ILE A 219 -21.46 0.60 -2.76
N VAL A 220 -21.30 0.32 -4.07
CA VAL A 220 -22.23 0.82 -5.10
C VAL A 220 -23.64 0.24 -4.89
N LEU A 221 -23.75 -1.06 -4.59
CA LEU A 221 -25.03 -1.71 -4.31
C LEU A 221 -25.71 -1.14 -3.06
N ILE A 222 -24.95 -0.86 -2.01
CA ILE A 222 -25.45 -0.24 -0.78
C ILE A 222 -25.99 1.15 -1.08
N VAL A 223 -25.19 2.03 -1.67
CA VAL A 223 -25.59 3.42 -1.92
C VAL A 223 -26.75 3.49 -2.91
N GLY A 224 -26.68 2.72 -4.00
CA GLY A 224 -27.74 2.67 -5.01
C GLY A 224 -29.06 2.15 -4.47
N SER A 225 -29.04 1.17 -3.56
CA SER A 225 -30.28 0.67 -2.96
C SER A 225 -30.91 1.65 -1.97
N HIS A 226 -30.10 2.35 -1.18
CA HIS A 226 -30.61 3.37 -0.25
C HIS A 226 -31.12 4.63 -0.95
N ALA A 227 -30.51 5.02 -2.06
CA ALA A 227 -30.97 6.12 -2.91
C ALA A 227 -32.16 5.73 -3.82
N GLU A 228 -32.74 4.53 -3.62
CA GLU A 228 -33.83 3.97 -4.42
C GLU A 228 -33.53 3.91 -5.94
N LEU A 229 -32.26 3.85 -6.33
CA LEU A 229 -31.88 3.72 -7.73
C LEU A 229 -32.22 2.32 -8.28
N PHE A 230 -32.08 1.30 -7.44
CA PHE A 230 -32.47 -0.09 -7.70
C PHE A 230 -32.73 -0.83 -6.38
N GLN A 231 -33.46 -1.94 -6.38
CA GLN A 231 -33.77 -2.70 -5.16
C GLN A 231 -32.89 -3.95 -5.01
N MET A 232 -31.56 -3.78 -5.03
CA MET A 232 -30.59 -4.88 -4.90
C MET A 232 -29.92 -4.88 -3.53
N TRP A 233 -30.68 -5.32 -2.53
CA TRP A 233 -30.19 -5.51 -1.17
C TRP A 233 -29.23 -6.68 -1.09
N GLY A 234 -28.23 -6.62 -0.20
CA GLY A 234 -27.28 -7.72 0.04
C GLY A 234 -25.81 -7.30 0.09
N GLY A 235 -25.46 -6.13 -0.47
CA GLY A 235 -24.08 -5.64 -0.50
C GLY A 235 -23.37 -5.65 0.86
N ALA A 236 -24.05 -5.24 1.93
CA ALA A 236 -23.49 -5.27 3.30
C ALA A 236 -23.16 -6.68 3.81
N HIS A 237 -23.90 -7.71 3.38
CA HIS A 237 -23.65 -9.11 3.77
C HIS A 237 -22.42 -9.66 3.03
N ILE A 238 -22.27 -9.28 1.75
CA ILE A 238 -21.05 -9.55 0.98
C ILE A 238 -19.85 -8.87 1.64
N LEU A 239 -19.97 -7.59 2.03
CA LEU A 239 -18.90 -6.88 2.76
C LEU A 239 -18.53 -7.58 4.07
N LEU A 240 -19.50 -8.14 4.79
CA LEU A 240 -19.24 -8.83 6.06
C LEU A 240 -18.43 -10.12 5.84
N GLY A 241 -18.76 -10.89 4.80
CA GLY A 241 -17.95 -12.04 4.39
C GLY A 241 -16.56 -11.63 3.88
N VAL A 242 -16.45 -10.57 3.09
CA VAL A 242 -15.14 -10.03 2.67
C VAL A 242 -14.32 -9.54 3.87
N ALA A 243 -14.96 -8.94 4.88
CA ALA A 243 -14.31 -8.50 6.11
C ALA A 243 -13.73 -9.70 6.89
N GLY A 244 -14.49 -10.79 7.03
CA GLY A 244 -14.00 -12.03 7.63
C GLY A 244 -12.85 -12.68 6.85
N TYR A 245 -12.94 -12.69 5.52
CA TYR A 245 -11.88 -13.18 4.65
C TYR A 245 -10.58 -12.37 4.82
N ASN A 246 -10.70 -11.05 4.84
CA ASN A 246 -9.56 -10.16 5.05
C ASN A 246 -9.00 -10.25 6.47
N PHE A 247 -9.84 -10.42 7.49
CA PHE A 247 -9.41 -10.66 8.86
C PHE A 247 -8.49 -11.89 8.95
N GLY A 248 -8.89 -13.01 8.34
CA GLY A 248 -8.08 -14.22 8.36
C GLY A 248 -6.76 -14.11 7.58
N ARG A 249 -6.69 -13.23 6.58
CA ARG A 249 -5.46 -12.95 5.80
C ARG A 249 -4.51 -11.98 6.50
N PHE A 250 -5.04 -10.93 7.13
CA PHE A 250 -4.24 -9.79 7.60
C PHE A 250 -4.04 -9.73 9.12
N CYS A 251 -5.00 -10.23 9.91
CA CYS A 251 -4.92 -10.16 11.37
C CYS A 251 -4.34 -11.43 12.01
N LEU A 252 -4.32 -12.56 11.27
CA LEU A 252 -3.92 -13.87 11.77
C LEU A 252 -2.65 -14.37 11.07
N THR A 253 -1.55 -13.67 11.33
CA THR A 253 -0.21 -13.96 10.78
C THR A 253 0.67 -14.80 11.72
N ALA A 254 1.85 -15.16 11.21
CA ALA A 254 2.86 -15.89 11.97
C ALA A 254 3.46 -15.09 13.13
N VAL A 255 3.40 -13.73 13.09
CA VAL A 255 3.96 -12.83 14.10
C VAL A 255 3.48 -13.11 15.53
N GLY A 256 4.20 -12.60 16.52
CA GLY A 256 3.92 -12.86 17.94
C GLY A 256 2.51 -12.43 18.38
N ARG A 257 1.96 -13.08 19.41
CA ARG A 257 0.60 -12.79 19.91
C ARG A 257 0.37 -11.31 20.25
N ARG A 258 1.34 -10.67 20.90
CA ARG A 258 1.24 -9.23 21.27
C ARG A 258 1.11 -8.35 20.04
N GLU A 259 1.86 -8.66 18.99
CA GLU A 259 1.88 -7.92 17.73
C GLU A 259 0.58 -8.15 16.93
N ARG A 260 0.08 -9.39 16.85
CA ARG A 260 -1.25 -9.69 16.28
C ARG A 260 -2.36 -8.88 16.93
N ILE A 261 -2.33 -8.76 18.27
CA ILE A 261 -3.32 -7.97 19.01
C ILE A 261 -3.12 -6.47 18.76
N GLY A 262 -1.87 -6.02 18.61
CA GLY A 262 -1.55 -4.68 18.13
C GLY A 262 -2.16 -4.38 16.77
N HIS A 263 -2.00 -5.28 15.79
CA HIS A 263 -2.59 -5.17 14.44
C HIS A 263 -4.12 -5.15 14.49
N LEU A 264 -4.73 -6.00 15.31
CA LEU A 264 -6.18 -6.04 15.47
C LEU A 264 -6.73 -4.78 16.14
N ARG A 265 -6.07 -4.30 17.20
CA ARG A 265 -6.40 -3.00 17.83
C ARG A 265 -6.26 -1.84 16.86
N SER A 266 -5.21 -1.83 16.05
CA SER A 266 -5.00 -0.84 14.99
C SER A 266 -6.16 -0.90 13.98
N THR A 267 -6.50 -2.09 13.48
CA THR A 267 -7.60 -2.29 12.52
C THR A 267 -8.95 -1.83 13.09
N ILE A 268 -9.24 -2.16 14.35
CA ILE A 268 -10.43 -1.67 15.06
C ILE A 268 -10.40 -0.13 15.13
N GLY A 269 -9.28 0.46 15.56
CA GLY A 269 -9.11 1.91 15.64
C GLY A 269 -9.30 2.61 14.29
N TRP A 270 -8.84 2.01 13.19
CA TRP A 270 -9.03 2.53 11.83
C TRP A 270 -10.50 2.61 11.41
N ILE A 271 -11.37 1.78 11.98
CA ILE A 271 -12.82 1.80 11.72
C ILE A 271 -13.53 2.69 12.75
N VAL A 272 -13.26 2.49 14.04
CA VAL A 272 -13.95 3.14 15.15
C VAL A 272 -13.68 4.64 15.18
N VAL A 273 -12.42 5.08 15.09
CA VAL A 273 -12.07 6.50 15.22
C VAL A 273 -12.80 7.39 14.20
N PRO A 274 -12.75 7.11 12.88
CA PRO A 274 -13.48 7.95 11.93
C PRO A 274 -15.00 7.82 12.07
N THR A 275 -15.51 6.64 12.44
CA THR A 275 -16.95 6.45 12.67
C THR A 275 -17.45 7.26 13.86
N VAL A 276 -16.77 7.18 15.00
CA VAL A 276 -17.13 7.92 16.22
C VAL A 276 -16.95 9.42 16.00
N ALA A 277 -15.90 9.86 15.30
CA ALA A 277 -15.75 11.27 14.94
C ALA A 277 -16.90 11.77 14.06
N TRP A 278 -17.34 10.96 13.08
CA TRP A 278 -18.49 11.28 12.24
C TRP A 278 -19.79 11.34 13.05
N VAL A 279 -20.04 10.35 13.91
CA VAL A 279 -21.21 10.33 14.80
C VAL A 279 -21.21 11.54 15.74
N ALA A 280 -20.07 11.86 16.35
CA ALA A 280 -19.92 13.02 17.22
C ALA A 280 -20.21 14.34 16.49
N TRP A 281 -19.73 14.47 15.24
CA TRP A 281 -20.07 15.62 14.40
C TRP A 281 -21.57 15.64 14.06
N ALA A 282 -22.14 14.51 13.62
CA ALA A 282 -23.54 14.42 13.22
C ALA A 282 -24.52 14.65 14.39
N LEU A 283 -24.14 14.28 15.62
CA LEU A 283 -24.87 14.58 16.85
C LEU A 283 -25.05 16.09 17.08
N LEU A 284 -24.17 16.94 16.56
CA LEU A 284 -24.28 18.40 16.70
C LEU A 284 -25.32 19.02 15.76
N PHE A 285 -25.67 18.31 14.67
CA PHE A 285 -26.49 18.85 13.59
C PHE A 285 -27.79 18.06 13.36
N THR A 286 -27.93 16.88 13.96
CA THR A 286 -29.07 16.00 13.73
C THR A 286 -29.49 15.25 14.99
N ASP A 287 -30.79 15.18 15.24
CA ASP A 287 -31.38 14.43 16.36
C ASP A 287 -31.48 12.92 16.10
N HIS A 288 -30.96 12.46 14.96
CA HIS A 288 -31.04 11.06 14.53
C HIS A 288 -30.04 10.14 15.24
N TYR A 289 -29.01 10.70 15.85
CA TYR A 289 -27.97 9.96 16.57
C TYR A 289 -28.16 10.11 18.08
N HIS A 290 -27.78 9.07 18.82
CA HIS A 290 -27.80 9.03 20.27
C HIS A 290 -26.38 8.84 20.84
N LEU A 291 -26.22 9.07 22.15
CA LEU A 291 -24.93 8.84 22.85
C LEU A 291 -24.47 7.38 22.73
N THR A 292 -25.40 6.43 22.62
CA THR A 292 -25.15 5.00 22.38
C THR A 292 -24.45 4.72 21.06
N ASN A 293 -24.64 5.57 20.03
CA ASN A 293 -23.92 5.46 18.76
C ASN A 293 -22.42 5.78 18.90
N LEU A 294 -22.01 6.60 19.89
CA LEU A 294 -20.58 6.85 20.14
C LEU A 294 -19.86 5.61 20.65
N LEU A 295 -20.59 4.73 21.33
CA LEU A 295 -20.10 3.42 21.76
C LEU A 295 -20.25 2.34 20.69
N LEU A 296 -20.83 2.68 19.53
CA LEU A 296 -21.25 1.72 18.51
C LEU A 296 -22.05 0.58 19.14
N ALA A 297 -22.92 0.92 20.09
CA ALA A 297 -23.71 -0.03 20.86
C ALA A 297 -25.21 0.31 20.79
N ASP A 298 -25.62 1.09 19.78
CA ASP A 298 -27.00 1.56 19.64
C ASP A 298 -27.99 0.41 19.43
N LYS A 299 -27.54 -0.70 18.85
CA LYS A 299 -28.38 -1.89 18.71
C LYS A 299 -28.59 -2.67 20.02
N PHE A 300 -27.70 -2.48 20.98
CA PHE A 300 -27.73 -3.15 22.29
C PHE A 300 -28.39 -2.29 23.36
N LEU A 301 -28.06 -1.00 23.36
CA LEU A 301 -28.36 -0.05 24.43
C LEU A 301 -29.21 1.13 23.96
N GLY A 302 -29.42 1.28 22.65
CA GLY A 302 -30.13 2.40 22.06
C GLY A 302 -31.65 2.27 22.13
N PRO A 303 -32.38 3.37 21.85
CA PRO A 303 -33.83 3.38 21.83
C PRO A 303 -34.42 2.41 20.80
N PRO A 304 -35.57 1.75 21.06
CA PRO A 304 -36.19 0.81 20.12
C PRO A 304 -36.52 1.39 18.74
N ASP A 305 -36.78 2.70 18.68
CA ASP A 305 -37.15 3.43 17.45
C ASP A 305 -35.96 4.20 16.83
N SER A 306 -34.73 3.88 17.24
CA SER A 306 -33.53 4.54 16.72
C SER A 306 -33.37 4.29 15.21
N MET A 307 -33.50 5.35 14.43
CA MET A 307 -33.28 5.29 12.98
C MET A 307 -31.83 4.93 12.63
N THR A 308 -30.86 5.17 13.53
CA THR A 308 -29.45 4.82 13.31
C THR A 308 -29.10 3.37 13.59
N SER A 309 -29.93 2.65 14.35
CA SER A 309 -29.84 1.19 14.54
C SER A 309 -29.90 0.42 13.20
N GLY A 310 -30.56 1.00 12.19
CA GLY A 310 -30.57 0.50 10.80
C GLY A 310 -29.49 1.09 9.88
N ARG A 311 -28.90 2.25 10.21
CA ARG A 311 -27.95 2.97 9.35
C ARG A 311 -26.50 2.58 9.59
N LEU A 312 -26.11 2.32 10.84
CA LEU A 312 -24.73 1.99 11.24
C LEU A 312 -24.53 0.53 11.61
N TRP A 313 -25.57 -0.31 11.49
CA TRP A 313 -25.55 -1.69 11.95
C TRP A 313 -24.32 -2.46 11.45
N PHE A 314 -23.91 -2.28 10.19
CA PHE A 314 -22.81 -3.04 9.63
C PHE A 314 -21.50 -2.77 10.38
N ILE A 315 -21.21 -1.50 10.68
CA ILE A 315 -19.99 -1.11 11.39
C ILE A 315 -20.04 -1.60 12.83
N GLU A 316 -21.18 -1.42 13.51
CA GLU A 316 -21.40 -1.92 14.87
C GLU A 316 -21.16 -3.44 14.97
N VAL A 317 -21.78 -4.21 14.08
CA VAL A 317 -21.57 -5.66 14.00
C VAL A 317 -20.10 -5.99 13.76
N LEU A 318 -19.47 -5.37 12.76
CA LEU A 318 -18.09 -5.64 12.43
C LEU A 318 -17.14 -5.34 13.60
N VAL A 319 -17.29 -4.19 14.25
CA VAL A 319 -16.43 -3.76 15.36
C VAL A 319 -16.57 -4.71 16.54
N TRP A 320 -17.78 -5.08 16.95
CA TRP A 320 -17.96 -6.00 18.08
C TRP A 320 -17.45 -7.41 17.79
N ILE A 321 -17.55 -7.88 16.55
CA ILE A 321 -16.91 -9.15 16.14
C ILE A 321 -15.39 -9.06 16.30
N LEU A 322 -14.78 -7.99 15.82
CA LEU A 322 -13.33 -7.79 15.93
C LEU A 322 -12.88 -7.64 17.38
N VAL A 323 -13.64 -6.94 18.23
CA VAL A 323 -13.38 -6.81 19.68
C VAL A 323 -13.48 -8.17 20.37
N LEU A 324 -14.56 -8.93 20.12
CA LEU A 324 -14.72 -10.29 20.65
C LEU A 324 -13.54 -11.18 20.26
N LEU A 325 -13.12 -11.13 19.00
CA LEU A 325 -11.98 -11.90 18.49
C LEU A 325 -10.65 -11.43 19.08
N ALA A 326 -10.49 -10.12 19.35
CA ALA A 326 -9.32 -9.60 20.05
C ALA A 326 -9.24 -10.13 21.47
N CYS A 327 -10.36 -10.13 22.20
CA CYS A 327 -10.45 -10.71 23.54
C CYS A 327 -10.17 -12.22 23.52
N LEU A 328 -10.75 -12.95 22.56
CA LEU A 328 -10.57 -14.39 22.42
C LEU A 328 -9.10 -14.74 22.14
N LEU A 329 -8.47 -14.07 21.16
CA LEU A 329 -7.08 -14.31 20.77
C LEU A 329 -6.05 -13.73 21.76
N TRP A 330 -6.49 -12.89 22.72
CA TRP A 330 -5.66 -12.48 23.85
C TRP A 330 -5.36 -13.65 24.79
N LEU A 331 -6.27 -14.63 24.87
CA LEU A 331 -6.07 -15.84 25.66
C LEU A 331 -5.01 -16.75 25.00
N PRO A 332 -3.91 -17.10 25.72
CA PRO A 332 -2.82 -17.90 25.15
C PRO A 332 -3.26 -19.25 24.59
N GLY A 333 -4.27 -19.88 25.20
CA GLY A 333 -4.81 -21.15 24.73
C GLY A 333 -5.49 -21.02 23.36
N MET A 334 -6.28 -19.97 23.16
CA MET A 334 -7.00 -19.75 21.91
C MET A 334 -6.07 -19.37 20.77
N ASP A 335 -5.09 -18.48 21.00
CA ASP A 335 -4.05 -18.16 19.99
C ASP A 335 -3.24 -19.40 19.59
N ARG A 336 -2.88 -20.28 20.54
CA ARG A 336 -2.18 -21.53 20.23
C ARG A 336 -3.04 -22.49 19.40
N THR A 337 -4.32 -22.65 19.76
CA THR A 337 -5.23 -23.54 19.02
C THR A 337 -5.47 -23.03 17.61
N GLU A 338 -5.69 -21.73 17.44
CA GLU A 338 -5.86 -21.12 16.12
C GLU A 338 -4.61 -21.31 15.24
N ARG A 339 -3.40 -21.19 15.81
CA ARG A 339 -2.16 -21.45 15.06
C ARG A 339 -1.99 -22.90 14.64
N ARG A 340 -2.35 -23.85 15.52
CA ARG A 340 -2.23 -25.29 15.25
C ARG A 340 -3.26 -25.76 14.23
N HIS A 341 -4.48 -25.24 14.30
CA HIS A 341 -5.61 -25.67 13.49
C HIS A 341 -6.41 -24.49 12.92
N PRO A 342 -5.81 -23.68 12.02
CA PRO A 342 -6.41 -22.41 11.59
C PRO A 342 -7.74 -22.59 10.85
N PHE A 343 -7.84 -23.60 9.99
CA PHE A 343 -9.07 -23.92 9.28
C PHE A 343 -10.17 -24.42 10.23
N THR A 344 -9.85 -25.41 11.07
CA THR A 344 -10.80 -25.97 12.03
C THR A 344 -11.32 -24.91 13.01
N PHE A 345 -10.44 -24.03 13.48
CA PHE A 345 -10.83 -22.93 14.37
C PHE A 345 -11.85 -21.99 13.71
N ALA A 346 -11.62 -21.62 12.44
CA ALA A 346 -12.56 -20.80 11.68
C ALA A 346 -13.90 -21.53 11.42
N VAL A 347 -13.86 -22.84 11.13
CA VAL A 347 -15.06 -23.67 10.95
C VAL A 347 -15.86 -23.79 12.24
N VAL A 348 -15.23 -23.96 13.40
CA VAL A 348 -15.92 -23.97 14.71
C VAL A 348 -16.66 -22.64 14.92
N PHE A 349 -16.00 -21.52 14.61
CA PHE A 349 -16.62 -20.20 14.69
C PHE A 349 -17.83 -20.07 13.74
N LEU A 350 -17.72 -20.61 12.52
CA LEU A 350 -18.83 -20.68 11.56
C LEU A 350 -19.99 -21.54 12.09
N VAL A 351 -19.70 -22.72 12.64
CA VAL A 351 -20.72 -23.61 13.23
C VAL A 351 -21.45 -22.92 14.39
N ILE A 352 -20.74 -22.20 15.26
CA ILE A 352 -21.35 -21.40 16.33
C ILE A 352 -22.28 -20.35 15.72
N GLY A 353 -21.83 -19.61 14.70
CA GLY A 353 -22.66 -18.63 14.00
C GLY A 353 -23.91 -19.23 13.36
N LEU A 354 -23.80 -20.43 12.78
CA LEU A 354 -24.94 -21.13 12.18
C LEU A 354 -25.90 -21.68 13.24
N ALA A 355 -25.40 -22.17 14.37
CA ALA A 355 -26.22 -22.61 15.49
C ALA A 355 -27.08 -21.45 16.03
N LEU A 356 -26.51 -20.25 16.08
CA LEU A 356 -27.22 -19.02 16.44
C LEU A 356 -28.26 -18.64 15.38
N ARG A 357 -27.91 -18.72 14.09
CA ARG A 357 -28.85 -18.48 12.98
C ARG A 357 -30.07 -19.41 13.02
N TYR A 358 -29.85 -20.71 13.25
CA TYR A 358 -30.91 -21.71 13.31
C TYR A 358 -31.58 -21.83 14.68
N GLN A 359 -31.25 -20.94 15.63
CA GLN A 359 -31.85 -20.90 16.96
C GLN A 359 -31.75 -22.25 17.71
N VAL A 360 -30.63 -22.96 17.52
CA VAL A 360 -30.40 -24.29 18.12
C VAL A 360 -30.48 -24.25 19.65
N PHE A 361 -30.10 -23.12 20.25
CA PHE A 361 -30.11 -22.90 21.70
C PHE A 361 -31.43 -22.32 22.24
N GLY A 362 -32.50 -22.32 21.43
CA GLY A 362 -33.84 -21.86 21.80
C GLY A 362 -34.28 -20.58 21.07
N PRO A 363 -35.60 -20.29 21.06
CA PRO A 363 -36.13 -19.08 20.47
C PRO A 363 -35.71 -17.86 21.30
N TYR A 364 -34.81 -17.04 20.76
CA TYR A 364 -34.57 -15.71 21.30
C TYR A 364 -35.74 -14.81 20.89
N PRO A 365 -36.21 -13.89 21.76
CA PRO A 365 -37.24 -12.94 21.38
C PRO A 365 -36.80 -12.22 20.09
N VAL A 366 -37.65 -12.16 19.07
CA VAL A 366 -37.28 -11.59 17.75
C VAL A 366 -36.88 -10.10 17.84
N ARG A 367 -37.25 -9.44 18.94
CA ARG A 367 -36.79 -8.10 19.36
C ARG A 367 -35.39 -8.08 20.00
N ASP A 368 -34.95 -9.21 20.58
CA ASP A 368 -33.69 -9.40 21.33
C ASP A 368 -32.66 -10.28 20.59
N ALA A 369 -33.06 -10.90 19.47
CA ALA A 369 -32.14 -11.58 18.58
C ALA A 369 -31.27 -10.51 17.91
N MET A 370 -30.14 -10.22 18.54
CA MET A 370 -29.16 -9.27 18.06
C MET A 370 -28.86 -9.60 16.61
N PHE A 371 -29.28 -8.74 15.67
CA PHE A 371 -28.98 -8.91 14.24
C PHE A 371 -27.48 -9.16 14.00
N THR A 372 -26.64 -8.61 14.88
CA THR A 372 -25.22 -8.89 15.10
C THR A 372 -24.91 -10.39 15.16
N MET A 373 -25.62 -11.12 16.01
CA MET A 373 -25.53 -12.56 16.23
C MET A 373 -26.01 -13.36 15.01
N LEU A 374 -27.06 -12.86 14.33
CA LEU A 374 -27.62 -13.52 13.15
C LEU A 374 -26.84 -13.27 11.85
N ALA A 375 -26.09 -12.17 11.76
CA ALA A 375 -25.26 -11.84 10.60
C ALA A 375 -23.80 -12.29 10.76
N PHE A 376 -23.37 -12.56 11.99
CA PHE A 376 -22.00 -12.98 12.33
C PHE A 376 -21.45 -14.14 11.49
N TRP A 377 -22.29 -15.12 11.14
CA TRP A 377 -21.85 -16.28 10.38
C TRP A 377 -21.34 -15.94 8.98
N PHE A 378 -21.72 -14.79 8.39
CA PHE A 378 -21.13 -14.32 7.13
C PHE A 378 -19.64 -13.99 7.30
N PHE A 379 -19.28 -13.30 8.39
CA PHE A 379 -17.89 -13.03 8.74
C PHE A 379 -17.14 -14.34 8.98
N ALA A 380 -17.72 -15.25 9.75
CA ALA A 380 -17.11 -16.55 10.03
C ALA A 380 -16.91 -17.39 8.76
N ALA A 381 -17.86 -17.36 7.82
CA ALA A 381 -17.74 -18.02 6.53
C ALA A 381 -16.56 -17.44 5.73
N GLY A 382 -16.50 -16.11 5.61
CA GLY A 382 -15.37 -15.44 4.97
C GLY A 382 -14.02 -15.80 5.59
N TRP A 383 -13.93 -15.84 6.92
CA TRP A 383 -12.73 -16.27 7.63
C TRP A 383 -12.38 -17.74 7.30
N ALA A 384 -13.35 -18.66 7.32
CA ALA A 384 -13.11 -20.05 6.93
C ALA A 384 -12.58 -20.16 5.49
N VAL A 385 -13.11 -19.36 4.55
CA VAL A 385 -12.62 -19.29 3.16
C VAL A 385 -11.16 -18.86 3.10
N SER A 386 -10.74 -17.89 3.91
CA SER A 386 -9.34 -17.43 3.93
C SER A 386 -8.33 -18.51 4.35
N LYS A 387 -8.78 -19.53 5.10
CA LYS A 387 -7.95 -20.64 5.57
C LYS A 387 -8.19 -21.93 4.76
N ALA A 388 -9.05 -21.90 3.74
CA ALA A 388 -9.37 -23.05 2.90
C ALA A 388 -8.31 -23.27 1.82
N THR A 389 -7.46 -24.29 1.99
CA THR A 389 -6.35 -24.61 1.10
C THR A 389 -6.70 -25.69 0.08
N THR A 390 -7.66 -26.57 0.40
CA THR A 390 -8.04 -27.69 -0.48
C THR A 390 -9.34 -27.43 -1.24
N PHE A 391 -9.51 -28.10 -2.38
CA PHE A 391 -10.76 -28.10 -3.14
C PHE A 391 -11.95 -28.53 -2.27
N TRP A 392 -11.80 -29.60 -1.48
CA TRP A 392 -12.86 -30.14 -0.63
C TRP A 392 -13.29 -29.18 0.48
N GLN A 393 -12.35 -28.46 1.10
CA GLN A 393 -12.67 -27.42 2.07
C GLN A 393 -13.50 -26.30 1.44
N ARG A 394 -13.14 -25.85 0.22
CA ARG A 394 -13.88 -24.82 -0.51
C ARG A 394 -15.26 -25.29 -0.94
N ALA A 395 -15.37 -26.53 -1.41
CA ALA A 395 -16.65 -27.16 -1.76
C ALA A 395 -17.56 -27.27 -0.53
N ALA A 396 -17.04 -27.75 0.60
CA ALA A 396 -17.78 -27.86 1.85
C ALA A 396 -18.31 -26.50 2.32
N ILE A 397 -17.47 -25.45 2.34
CA ILE A 397 -17.92 -24.09 2.70
C ILE A 397 -18.98 -23.59 1.72
N THR A 398 -18.85 -23.88 0.41
CA THR A 398 -19.84 -23.50 -0.59
C THR A 398 -21.20 -24.16 -0.33
N CYS A 399 -21.21 -25.47 -0.02
CA CYS A 399 -22.43 -26.20 0.35
C CYS A 399 -23.06 -25.66 1.63
N VAL A 400 -22.24 -25.41 2.66
CA VAL A 400 -22.69 -24.80 3.92
C VAL A 400 -23.30 -23.42 3.64
N LEU A 401 -22.66 -22.60 2.81
CA LEU A 401 -23.17 -21.28 2.42
C LEU A 401 -24.51 -21.37 1.68
N ALA A 402 -24.68 -22.32 0.76
CA ALA A 402 -25.94 -22.51 0.04
C ALA A 402 -27.10 -22.87 1.00
N GLY A 403 -26.89 -23.86 1.88
CA GLY A 403 -27.86 -24.22 2.92
C GLY A 403 -28.09 -23.08 3.92
N ALA A 404 -27.03 -22.34 4.25
CA ALA A 404 -27.07 -21.23 5.18
C ALA A 404 -27.67 -19.94 4.60
N LEU A 405 -27.88 -19.84 3.29
CA LEU A 405 -28.59 -18.72 2.68
C LEU A 405 -30.05 -19.03 2.45
N HIS A 406 -30.39 -20.30 2.22
CA HIS A 406 -31.75 -20.72 1.95
C HIS A 406 -32.71 -20.25 3.06
N GLY A 407 -33.71 -19.46 2.67
CA GLY A 407 -34.74 -18.92 3.55
C GLY A 407 -34.27 -17.81 4.50
N TYR A 408 -32.99 -17.42 4.48
CA TYR A 408 -32.46 -16.40 5.40
C TYR A 408 -33.05 -15.01 5.14
N PHE A 409 -33.36 -14.69 3.88
CA PHE A 409 -33.93 -13.39 3.52
C PHE A 409 -35.44 -13.45 3.29
N GLY A 410 -36.14 -14.37 3.98
CA GLY A 410 -37.58 -14.51 3.86
C GLY A 410 -38.04 -14.86 2.45
N HIS A 411 -37.29 -15.72 1.75
CA HIS A 411 -37.53 -16.14 0.36
C HIS A 411 -37.34 -15.04 -0.69
N ASN A 412 -36.57 -13.99 -0.40
CA ASN A 412 -36.09 -13.07 -1.43
C ASN A 412 -34.95 -13.72 -2.25
N THR A 413 -35.34 -14.45 -3.29
CA THR A 413 -34.43 -15.23 -4.14
C THR A 413 -33.33 -14.38 -4.77
N VAL A 414 -33.64 -13.14 -5.19
CA VAL A 414 -32.66 -12.24 -5.81
C VAL A 414 -31.55 -11.88 -4.84
N ARG A 415 -31.91 -11.51 -3.60
CA ARG A 415 -30.95 -11.18 -2.54
C ARG A 415 -30.13 -12.40 -2.12
N GLU A 416 -30.77 -13.57 -2.01
CA GLU A 416 -30.08 -14.84 -1.72
C GLU A 416 -29.04 -15.17 -2.79
N MET A 417 -29.42 -15.10 -4.07
CA MET A 417 -28.53 -15.35 -5.21
C MET A 417 -27.40 -14.32 -5.29
N LEU A 418 -27.67 -13.04 -5.05
CA LEU A 418 -26.66 -11.99 -5.06
C LEU A 418 -25.59 -12.20 -3.99
N VAL A 419 -26.00 -12.51 -2.76
CA VAL A 419 -25.07 -12.77 -1.65
C VAL A 419 -24.32 -14.09 -1.86
N PHE A 420 -25.01 -15.14 -2.30
CA PHE A 420 -24.38 -16.43 -2.64
C PHE A 420 -23.34 -16.24 -3.74
N GLY A 421 -23.70 -15.58 -4.84
CA GLY A 421 -22.80 -15.34 -5.97
C GLY A 421 -21.57 -14.52 -5.59
N GLY A 422 -21.73 -13.46 -4.80
CA GLY A 422 -20.61 -12.66 -4.30
C GLY A 422 -19.64 -13.47 -3.44
N LEU A 423 -20.14 -14.28 -2.51
CA LEU A 423 -19.30 -15.10 -1.65
C LEU A 423 -18.74 -16.35 -2.35
N ALA A 424 -19.46 -16.94 -3.29
CA ALA A 424 -18.95 -18.01 -4.15
C ALA A 424 -17.81 -17.51 -5.05
N LEU A 425 -17.93 -16.28 -5.59
CA LEU A 425 -16.84 -15.63 -6.31
C LEU A 425 -15.60 -15.52 -5.43
N LEU A 426 -15.77 -15.08 -4.17
CA LEU A 426 -14.68 -15.00 -3.19
C LEU A 426 -14.02 -16.36 -2.89
N ILE A 427 -14.78 -17.46 -2.93
CA ILE A 427 -14.27 -18.83 -2.68
C ILE A 427 -13.46 -19.35 -3.87
N TRP A 428 -13.98 -19.18 -5.08
CA TRP A 428 -13.49 -19.89 -6.27
C TRP A 428 -12.59 -19.05 -7.17
N VAL A 429 -12.76 -17.73 -7.15
CA VAL A 429 -12.04 -16.80 -8.02
C VAL A 429 -11.19 -15.88 -7.15
N PRO A 430 -9.88 -16.11 -7.00
CA PRO A 430 -9.03 -15.28 -6.16
C PRO A 430 -8.78 -13.89 -6.77
N ALA A 431 -8.71 -13.80 -8.10
CA ALA A 431 -8.50 -12.56 -8.85
C ALA A 431 -9.29 -12.58 -10.16
N ILE A 432 -9.78 -11.40 -10.55
CA ILE A 432 -10.58 -11.15 -11.75
C ILE A 432 -9.72 -10.36 -12.72
N ARG A 433 -9.68 -10.78 -13.99
CA ARG A 433 -9.01 -10.00 -15.05
C ARG A 433 -9.95 -8.92 -15.55
N CYS A 434 -9.52 -7.67 -15.49
CA CYS A 434 -10.30 -6.54 -15.99
C CYS A 434 -9.40 -5.48 -16.66
N PRO A 435 -9.97 -4.57 -17.47
CA PRO A 435 -9.23 -3.45 -18.03
C PRO A 435 -8.64 -2.57 -16.92
N ALA A 436 -7.43 -2.03 -17.15
CA ALA A 436 -6.74 -1.13 -16.23
C ALA A 436 -7.61 0.01 -15.65
N PRO A 437 -8.45 0.74 -16.43
CA PRO A 437 -9.29 1.79 -15.86
C PRO A 437 -10.35 1.24 -14.90
N VAL A 438 -10.87 0.04 -15.15
CA VAL A 438 -11.87 -0.61 -14.29
C VAL A 438 -11.22 -1.06 -12.98
N SER A 439 -10.02 -1.66 -13.06
CA SER A 439 -9.24 -2.03 -11.87
C SER A 439 -8.94 -0.80 -10.99
N ALA A 440 -8.49 0.29 -11.60
CA ALA A 440 -8.19 1.54 -10.90
C ALA A 440 -9.45 2.14 -10.24
N ALA A 441 -10.57 2.21 -10.96
CA ALA A 441 -11.83 2.72 -10.41
C ALA A 441 -12.34 1.86 -9.25
N ALA A 442 -12.29 0.53 -9.39
CA ALA A 442 -12.70 -0.38 -8.34
C ALA A 442 -11.79 -0.27 -7.09
N ALA A 443 -10.49 -0.11 -7.27
CA ALA A 443 -9.55 0.12 -6.17
C ALA A 443 -9.89 1.39 -5.39
N VAL A 444 -10.13 2.51 -6.09
CA VAL A 444 -10.52 3.79 -5.47
C VAL A 444 -11.84 3.65 -4.71
N LEU A 445 -12.85 3.01 -5.29
CA LEU A 445 -14.14 2.79 -4.63
C LEU A 445 -14.02 1.87 -3.41
N ALA A 446 -13.21 0.81 -3.50
CA ALA A 446 -12.99 -0.10 -2.38
C ALA A 446 -12.27 0.58 -1.22
N GLU A 447 -11.29 1.44 -1.49
CA GLU A 447 -10.60 2.26 -0.48
C GLU A 447 -11.55 3.26 0.17
N ALA A 448 -12.41 3.90 -0.63
CA ALA A 448 -13.39 4.88 -0.15
C ALA A 448 -14.59 4.30 0.60
N SER A 449 -14.76 2.97 0.59
CA SER A 449 -15.97 2.30 1.06
C SER A 449 -16.42 2.67 2.47
N LEU A 450 -15.49 2.85 3.42
CA LEU A 450 -15.84 3.26 4.80
C LEU A 450 -16.45 4.66 4.83
N TYR A 451 -15.79 5.65 4.23
CA TYR A 451 -16.27 7.03 4.25
C TYR A 451 -17.55 7.19 3.43
N THR A 452 -17.64 6.53 2.27
CA THR A 452 -18.88 6.47 1.50
C THR A 452 -20.03 5.88 2.34
N TYR A 453 -19.79 4.79 3.07
CA TYR A 453 -20.80 4.19 3.94
C TYR A 453 -21.24 5.15 5.05
N LEU A 454 -20.32 5.89 5.66
CA LEU A 454 -20.65 6.84 6.73
C LEU A 454 -21.48 8.03 6.25
N THR A 455 -21.20 8.56 5.06
CA THR A 455 -21.76 9.84 4.63
C THR A 455 -22.93 9.75 3.65
N HIS A 456 -23.16 8.60 3.00
CA HIS A 456 -24.15 8.53 1.91
C HIS A 456 -25.56 8.94 2.34
N TYR A 457 -26.01 8.59 3.56
CA TYR A 457 -27.32 8.99 4.09
C TYR A 457 -27.52 10.51 4.21
N GLN A 458 -26.45 11.29 4.29
CA GLN A 458 -26.51 12.74 4.32
C GLN A 458 -26.39 13.35 2.92
N VAL A 459 -25.76 12.64 1.98
CA VAL A 459 -25.44 13.18 0.66
C VAL A 459 -26.53 12.91 -0.37
N TYR A 460 -26.99 11.67 -0.53
CA TYR A 460 -27.97 11.36 -1.59
C TYR A 460 -29.30 12.11 -1.45
N PRO A 461 -29.85 12.39 -0.24
CA PRO A 461 -31.12 13.10 -0.12
C PRO A 461 -31.09 14.53 -0.66
N LEU A 462 -29.90 15.16 -0.70
CA LEU A 462 -29.71 16.52 -1.21
C LEU A 462 -30.04 16.66 -2.71
N PHE A 463 -30.13 15.54 -3.43
CA PHE A 463 -30.38 15.50 -4.87
C PHE A 463 -31.85 15.21 -5.21
N GLY A 464 -32.73 15.03 -4.22
CA GLY A 464 -34.16 14.83 -4.41
C GLY A 464 -34.47 13.71 -5.40
N GLU A 465 -35.16 14.04 -6.50
CA GLU A 465 -35.54 13.08 -7.55
C GLU A 465 -34.37 12.63 -8.43
N HIS A 466 -33.23 13.33 -8.42
CA HIS A 466 -32.05 13.00 -9.23
C HIS A 466 -31.23 11.86 -8.58
N ARG A 467 -31.82 10.67 -8.51
CA ARG A 467 -31.26 9.48 -7.83
C ARG A 467 -29.85 9.13 -8.31
N VAL A 468 -29.60 9.16 -9.62
CA VAL A 468 -28.27 8.88 -10.20
C VAL A 468 -27.23 9.90 -9.73
N ALA A 469 -27.58 11.19 -9.72
CA ALA A 469 -26.70 12.24 -9.25
C ALA A 469 -26.40 12.09 -7.74
N GLY A 470 -27.41 11.73 -6.94
CA GLY A 470 -27.25 11.45 -5.51
C GLY A 470 -26.31 10.28 -5.21
N VAL A 471 -26.39 9.20 -6.01
CA VAL A 471 -25.45 8.07 -5.90
C VAL A 471 -24.03 8.50 -6.27
N ILE A 472 -23.84 9.15 -7.41
CA ILE A 472 -22.52 9.60 -7.86
C ILE A 472 -21.90 10.56 -6.83
N ALA A 473 -22.66 11.54 -6.35
CA ALA A 473 -22.21 12.48 -5.34
C ALA A 473 -21.79 11.78 -4.04
N SER A 474 -22.57 10.79 -3.58
CA SER A 474 -22.24 10.02 -2.37
C SER A 474 -20.92 9.25 -2.52
N LEU A 475 -20.66 8.66 -3.69
CA LEU A 475 -19.40 8.00 -3.99
C LEU A 475 -18.24 9.00 -4.03
N LEU A 476 -18.40 10.13 -4.71
CA LEU A 476 -17.38 11.17 -4.82
C LEU A 476 -17.02 11.82 -3.48
N VAL A 477 -18.01 12.08 -2.63
CA VAL A 477 -17.78 12.60 -1.26
C VAL A 477 -16.96 11.61 -0.44
N GLY A 478 -17.29 10.33 -0.50
CA GLY A 478 -16.50 9.29 0.18
C GLY A 478 -15.05 9.23 -0.32
N ILE A 479 -14.83 9.32 -1.64
CA ILE A 479 -13.49 9.37 -2.24
C ILE A 479 -12.72 10.61 -1.76
N ALA A 480 -13.34 11.79 -1.78
CA ALA A 480 -12.73 13.04 -1.34
C ALA A 480 -12.35 13.00 0.14
N LEU A 481 -13.22 12.50 1.01
CA LEU A 481 -12.96 12.35 2.45
C LEU A 481 -11.83 11.36 2.73
N THR A 482 -11.78 10.27 1.96
CA THR A 482 -10.69 9.29 2.06
C THR A 482 -9.35 9.94 1.73
N TYR A 483 -9.27 10.66 0.61
CA TYR A 483 -8.07 11.39 0.21
C TYR A 483 -7.66 12.44 1.26
N LEU A 484 -8.61 13.23 1.76
CA LEU A 484 -8.38 14.24 2.79
C LEU A 484 -7.82 13.63 4.07
N MET A 485 -8.39 12.52 4.53
CA MET A 485 -7.93 11.86 5.75
C MET A 485 -6.52 11.26 5.56
N THR A 486 -6.24 10.64 4.40
CA THR A 486 -4.91 10.13 4.08
C THR A 486 -3.87 11.26 4.07
N MET A 487 -4.21 12.40 3.50
CA MET A 487 -3.35 13.60 3.51
C MET A 487 -3.10 14.13 4.93
N LEU A 488 -4.15 14.22 5.75
CA LEU A 488 -4.05 14.71 7.13
C LEU A 488 -3.16 13.81 7.98
N ARG A 489 -3.32 12.49 7.86
CA ARG A 489 -2.49 11.51 8.56
C ARG A 489 -1.01 11.62 8.17
N ARG A 490 -0.71 11.81 6.88
CA ARG A 490 0.66 12.02 6.40
C ARG A 490 1.29 13.26 7.03
N ARG A 491 0.54 14.37 7.10
CA ARG A 491 0.99 15.63 7.74
C ARG A 491 1.22 15.49 9.24
N ILE A 492 0.34 14.81 9.96
CA ILE A 492 0.50 14.57 11.40
C ILE A 492 1.76 13.76 11.66
N ARG A 493 2.03 12.71 10.87
CA ARG A 493 3.23 11.88 11.02
C ARG A 493 4.51 12.65 10.78
N GLN A 494 4.56 13.48 9.73
CA GLN A 494 5.72 14.35 9.44
C GLN A 494 6.01 15.32 10.60
N ARG A 495 4.97 15.86 11.23
CA ARG A 495 5.11 16.72 12.41
C ARG A 495 5.56 15.96 13.66
N SER A 496 5.13 14.72 13.85
CA SER A 496 5.57 13.87 14.95
C SER A 496 7.00 13.36 14.78
N ALA A 497 7.43 13.07 13.54
CA ALA A 497 8.81 12.71 13.22
C ALA A 497 9.77 13.92 13.32
N ALA A 498 9.26 15.13 13.08
CA ALA A 498 10.01 16.39 13.27
C ALA A 498 10.11 16.82 14.75
N ARG A 499 9.44 16.14 15.69
CA ARG A 499 9.66 16.36 17.11
C ARG A 499 10.89 15.54 17.52
N PRO A 500 12.01 16.16 17.92
CA PRO A 500 13.16 15.41 18.38
C PRO A 500 12.73 14.51 19.54
N SER A 501 13.03 13.21 19.42
CA SER A 501 12.86 12.30 20.54
C SER A 501 13.71 12.84 21.71
N TRP A 502 13.16 12.92 22.92
CA TRP A 502 13.91 13.38 24.10
C TRP A 502 15.16 12.52 24.36
N THR A 503 15.21 11.31 23.79
CA THR A 503 16.38 10.43 23.71
C THR A 503 17.52 10.97 22.84
N THR A 504 17.23 11.72 21.77
CA THR A 504 18.26 12.36 20.92
C THR A 504 18.81 13.63 21.56
N VAL A 505 17.99 14.38 22.30
CA VAL A 505 18.45 15.59 23.02
C VAL A 505 19.40 15.24 24.17
N ALA A 506 19.19 14.09 24.83
CA ALA A 506 20.12 13.59 25.86
C ALA A 506 21.48 13.12 25.28
N ALA A 507 21.57 12.82 23.98
CA ALA A 507 22.81 12.45 23.30
C ALA A 507 23.55 13.66 22.69
N MET A 508 22.94 14.85 22.70
CA MET A 508 23.48 16.08 22.09
C MET A 508 23.84 17.17 23.11
N THR A 509 23.79 16.90 24.42
CA THR A 509 24.49 17.76 25.41
C THR A 509 25.99 17.48 25.35
N PRO A 510 26.84 18.43 24.91
CA PRO A 510 28.29 18.27 25.01
C PRO A 510 28.64 18.20 26.49
N SER A 511 29.31 17.14 26.94
CA SER A 511 29.93 17.12 28.26
C SER A 511 31.15 18.04 28.25
N SER A 512 30.94 19.35 28.32
CA SER A 512 31.99 20.29 28.70
C SER A 512 32.20 20.23 30.21
N ARG A 513 32.78 19.12 30.68
CA ARG A 513 33.59 19.13 31.90
C ARG A 513 35.05 19.17 31.48
N THR A 514 35.55 20.39 31.39
CA THR A 514 36.96 20.73 31.54
C THR A 514 37.51 20.07 32.81
N SER A 515 38.40 19.10 32.65
CA SER A 515 39.27 18.61 33.71
C SER A 515 40.71 19.00 33.41
N ASP A 516 41.00 20.30 33.53
CA ASP A 516 42.36 20.76 33.80
C ASP A 516 42.63 20.51 35.28
N ALA A 517 43.09 19.30 35.60
CA ALA A 517 43.63 18.94 36.90
C ALA A 517 45.16 18.84 36.78
N VAL A 518 45.80 19.95 37.10
CA VAL A 518 47.16 20.13 37.61
C VAL A 518 47.85 18.82 38.01
N THR A 519 48.86 18.42 37.23
CA THR A 519 49.93 17.51 37.67
C THR A 519 50.85 18.25 38.65
N THR A 520 50.78 17.89 39.93
CA THR A 520 51.86 18.14 40.91
C THR A 520 52.42 16.82 41.43
N PRO A 521 53.74 16.76 41.76
CA PRO A 521 54.49 15.52 41.84
C PRO A 521 54.35 14.84 43.20
N ARG A 522 54.29 13.50 43.19
CA ARG A 522 54.26 12.67 44.40
C ARG A 522 55.69 12.35 44.85
N PRO A 523 56.08 12.62 46.12
CA PRO A 523 57.41 12.29 46.64
C PRO A 523 57.59 10.78 46.89
N PRO A 524 58.84 10.28 46.97
CA PRO A 524 59.16 8.85 46.88
C PRO A 524 58.79 8.06 48.13
N ALA A 525 58.45 6.79 47.92
CA ALA A 525 58.09 5.82 48.95
C ALA A 525 59.27 5.48 49.87
N ALA A 526 59.02 5.53 51.18
CA ALA A 526 59.84 4.88 52.20
C ALA A 526 59.07 3.64 52.74
N ALA A 527 59.87 2.65 53.12
CA ALA A 527 59.57 1.26 53.41
C ALA A 527 58.54 0.96 54.52
N GLY A 528 58.04 -0.29 54.52
CA GLY A 528 57.44 -0.98 55.67
C GLY A 528 56.08 -1.59 55.32
N GLU A 529 56.05 -2.86 54.91
CA GLU A 529 55.79 -4.04 55.78
C GLU A 529 54.31 -4.24 56.16
N ARG A 530 53.86 -5.49 55.94
CA ARG A 530 52.80 -6.19 56.70
C ARG A 530 51.36 -5.67 56.45
N ASP A 531 50.30 -6.46 56.46
CA ASP A 531 50.04 -7.88 56.63
C ASP A 531 48.54 -8.07 56.32
N SER A 532 48.19 -9.30 55.96
CA SER A 532 46.93 -9.97 56.27
C SER A 532 45.59 -9.23 56.09
N SER A 533 44.84 -9.78 55.14
CA SER A 533 43.54 -10.42 55.42
C SER A 533 42.30 -9.55 55.66
N ARG A 534 41.19 -10.18 55.26
CA ARG A 534 39.86 -10.12 55.85
C ARG A 534 38.80 -9.21 55.22
N PHE A 535 37.86 -9.96 54.64
CA PHE A 535 36.40 -9.88 54.82
C PHE A 535 35.57 -9.20 53.72
N HIS A 536 34.84 -10.12 53.07
CA HIS A 536 33.48 -10.06 52.52
C HIS A 536 33.19 -9.28 51.24
#